data_AF-A0A9Q0FHI4-F1
#
_entry.id   AF-A0A9Q0FHI4-F1
#
_cell.length_a   1.000
_cell.length_b   1.000
_cell.length_c   1.000
_cell.angle_alpha   90.00
_cell.angle_beta   90.00
_cell.angle_gamma   90.00
#
_symmetry.space_group_name_H-M   'P 1'
#
loop_
_entity.id
_entity.type
_entity.pdbx_description
1 polymer ?
#
loop_
_entity_poly.entity_id
_entity_poly.type
_entity_poly.pdbx_seq_one_letter_code
_entity_poly.pdbx_strand_id
1 'polypeptide(L)'
;MKGKAIAKTDAATSEDGGAASGDDSGGGVAASRSGGEERPCEGTPPFKPFPGMPVLPYSPLRCRNCRPVLKPFSVVDFEAKIWICPICFHRNHFPPHHAASISPDTLSPELFSQYTTVEYQQDDASSPPPLTCLFVVDTCLLEEEIGFLRSALSQAMHLIPAPSTMSQNPPSPLTSGSE
;
A
#
# COMPACT_ATOMS: atom_id res chain seq x y z
N MET A 1 -4.40 20.67 63.45
CA MET A 1 -4.15 19.67 64.51
C MET A 1 -4.51 18.28 63.95
N LYS A 2 -3.69 17.22 64.13
CA LYS A 2 -3.89 16.10 65.10
C LYS A 2 -5.33 15.55 65.14
N GLY A 3 -5.59 14.23 65.01
CA GLY A 3 -4.78 13.05 64.65
C GLY A 3 -5.53 12.19 63.61
N LYS A 4 -4.98 11.17 62.95
CA LYS A 4 -4.02 10.10 63.33
C LYS A 4 -4.60 9.02 64.25
N ALA A 5 -5.22 8.01 63.64
CA ALA A 5 -5.23 6.64 64.18
C ALA A 5 -4.13 5.83 63.48
N ILE A 6 -3.55 4.86 64.18
CA ILE A 6 -2.62 3.85 63.67
C ILE A 6 -2.96 2.54 64.39
N ALA A 7 -2.47 1.43 63.85
CA ALA A 7 -2.21 0.13 64.49
C ALA A 7 -3.22 -1.00 64.26
N LYS A 8 -2.81 -2.28 64.16
CA LYS A 8 -1.53 -2.87 63.66
C LYS A 8 -1.65 -4.41 63.70
N THR A 9 -1.11 -5.14 62.71
CA THR A 9 -0.51 -6.51 62.82
C THR A 9 -1.40 -7.66 63.38
N ASP A 10 -1.06 -8.96 63.34
CA ASP A 10 -0.06 -9.81 62.65
C ASP A 10 -0.74 -11.21 62.48
N ALA A 11 -0.62 -11.98 61.39
CA ALA A 11 0.50 -12.76 60.83
C ALA A 11 0.71 -14.19 61.42
N ALA A 12 0.63 -15.19 60.53
CA ALA A 12 1.06 -16.60 60.63
C ALA A 12 0.93 -17.20 59.19
N THR A 13 1.85 -17.93 58.53
CA THR A 13 3.05 -18.72 58.93
C THR A 13 2.69 -20.03 59.64
N SER A 14 3.06 -21.25 59.21
CA SER A 14 3.65 -21.81 57.97
C SER A 14 3.44 -23.37 58.01
N GLU A 15 4.04 -24.30 57.25
CA GLU A 15 5.11 -24.34 56.24
C GLU A 15 4.93 -25.57 55.29
N ASP A 16 6.01 -26.10 54.70
CA ASP A 16 6.14 -27.34 53.89
C ASP A 16 5.44 -27.41 52.51
N GLY A 17 5.98 -28.12 51.51
CA GLY A 17 7.27 -28.84 51.46
C GLY A 17 7.29 -29.91 50.37
N GLY A 18 8.14 -29.79 49.35
CA GLY A 18 8.20 -30.79 48.27
C GLY A 18 9.21 -30.47 47.17
N ALA A 19 10.35 -31.16 47.17
CA ALA A 19 11.35 -31.06 46.11
C ALA A 19 11.08 -32.10 45.00
N ALA A 20 11.14 -31.67 43.75
CA ALA A 20 11.11 -32.55 42.58
C ALA A 20 12.17 -32.09 41.57
N SER A 21 13.33 -32.73 41.60
CA SER A 21 14.35 -32.63 40.55
C SER A 21 13.91 -33.44 39.32
N GLY A 22 13.87 -32.81 38.15
CA GLY A 22 13.47 -33.46 36.90
C GLY A 22 13.96 -32.71 35.66
N ASP A 23 15.08 -33.19 35.13
CA ASP A 23 15.44 -33.25 33.71
C ASP A 23 15.30 -31.98 32.85
N ASP A 24 16.43 -31.27 32.67
CA ASP A 24 16.65 -30.32 31.57
C ASP A 24 16.71 -31.05 30.22
N SER A 25 15.55 -31.51 29.76
CA SER A 25 15.38 -32.01 28.40
C SER A 25 15.29 -30.81 27.46
N GLY A 26 16.46 -30.36 26.99
CA GLY A 26 16.63 -29.32 25.98
C GLY A 26 15.92 -29.67 24.66
N GLY A 27 14.60 -29.50 24.64
CA GLY A 27 13.69 -29.75 23.53
C GLY A 27 13.86 -28.72 22.42
N GLY A 28 15.06 -28.64 21.87
CA GLY A 28 15.36 -27.90 20.66
C GLY A 28 14.52 -28.47 19.54
N VAL A 29 13.39 -27.81 19.26
CA VAL A 29 12.58 -28.04 18.06
C VAL A 29 13.42 -27.66 16.85
N ALA A 30 14.27 -28.59 16.42
CA ALA A 30 14.90 -28.57 15.14
C ALA A 30 13.77 -28.39 14.12
N ALA A 31 13.70 -27.18 13.55
CA ALA A 31 12.77 -26.87 12.49
C ALA A 31 13.21 -27.69 11.28
N SER A 32 12.73 -28.94 11.22
CA SER A 32 12.98 -29.87 10.14
C SER A 32 12.59 -29.18 8.85
N ARG A 33 13.60 -28.71 8.13
CA ARG A 33 13.50 -28.25 6.75
C ARG A 33 13.21 -29.49 5.89
N SER A 34 11.99 -30.01 6.01
CA SER A 34 11.37 -30.70 4.90
C SER A 34 11.53 -29.79 3.69
N GLY A 35 12.03 -30.36 2.60
CA GLY A 35 12.12 -29.67 1.31
C GLY A 35 10.72 -29.47 0.75
N GLY A 36 9.94 -28.58 1.37
CA GLY A 36 8.71 -28.07 0.82
C GLY A 36 9.06 -27.35 -0.46
N GLU A 37 8.67 -27.93 -1.58
CA GLU A 37 8.82 -27.33 -2.90
C GLU A 37 8.26 -25.90 -2.84
N GLU A 38 9.11 -24.92 -3.18
CA GLU A 38 8.77 -23.49 -3.14
C GLU A 38 7.77 -23.18 -4.24
N ARG A 39 6.50 -23.56 -4.03
CA ARG A 39 5.40 -23.33 -4.97
C ARG A 39 5.38 -21.84 -5.34
N PRO A 40 5.71 -21.48 -6.59
CA PRO A 40 5.71 -20.09 -7.00
C PRO A 40 4.32 -19.51 -6.79
N CYS A 41 4.23 -18.28 -6.30
CA CYS A 41 2.95 -17.58 -6.26
C CYS A 41 2.54 -17.29 -7.71
N GLU A 42 1.61 -18.08 -8.25
CA GLU A 42 1.00 -17.85 -9.57
C GLU A 42 0.04 -16.65 -9.50
N GLY A 43 0.65 -15.49 -9.32
CA GLY A 43 -0.02 -14.21 -9.17
C GLY A 43 -0.61 -13.74 -10.50
N THR A 44 -1.79 -13.15 -10.43
CA THR A 44 -2.32 -12.37 -11.56
C THR A 44 -1.34 -11.23 -11.89
N PRO A 45 -1.00 -10.99 -13.17
CA PRO A 45 -0.05 -9.93 -13.53
C PRO A 45 -0.55 -8.55 -13.05
N PRO A 46 0.37 -7.66 -12.59
CA PRO A 46 0.03 -6.51 -11.76
C PRO A 46 -0.85 -5.44 -12.43
N PHE A 47 -0.99 -5.50 -13.75
CA PHE A 47 -1.79 -4.57 -14.55
C PHE A 47 -3.05 -5.20 -15.16
N LYS A 48 -3.47 -6.40 -14.72
CA LYS A 48 -4.75 -6.99 -15.19
C LYS A 48 -5.92 -6.22 -14.55
N PRO A 49 -6.76 -5.50 -15.31
CA PRO A 49 -7.86 -4.75 -14.72
C PRO A 49 -8.87 -5.73 -14.10
N PHE A 50 -9.10 -5.62 -12.79
CA PHE A 50 -10.12 -6.41 -12.11
C PHE A 50 -11.43 -5.62 -12.06
N PRO A 51 -12.53 -6.11 -12.67
CA PRO A 51 -13.79 -5.37 -12.73
C PRO A 51 -14.36 -5.18 -11.31
N GLY A 52 -14.52 -3.92 -10.90
CA GLY A 52 -14.98 -3.55 -9.56
C GLY A 52 -13.87 -3.36 -8.50
N MET A 53 -12.59 -3.35 -8.89
CA MET A 53 -11.52 -2.89 -8.01
C MET A 53 -11.69 -1.37 -7.73
N PRO A 54 -11.66 -0.93 -6.45
CA PRO A 54 -11.74 0.49 -6.13
C PRO A 54 -10.42 1.22 -6.44
N VAL A 55 -10.52 2.38 -7.08
CA VAL A 55 -9.44 3.37 -7.16
C VAL A 55 -9.63 4.36 -6.01
N LEU A 56 -8.57 4.56 -5.22
CA LEU A 56 -8.58 5.40 -4.02
C LEU A 56 -8.04 6.80 -4.36
N PRO A 57 -8.81 7.88 -4.12
CA PRO A 57 -8.48 9.23 -4.58
C PRO A 57 -7.48 9.95 -3.66
N TYR A 58 -6.43 9.25 -3.21
CA TYR A 58 -5.42 9.75 -2.29
C TYR A 58 -4.17 8.85 -2.27
N SER A 59 -3.00 9.43 -1.95
CA SER A 59 -1.73 8.69 -1.83
C SER A 59 -1.73 7.60 -0.73
N PRO A 60 -1.08 6.44 -1.00
CA PRO A 60 -1.09 5.27 -0.10
C PRO A 60 -0.41 5.49 1.25
N LEU A 61 -1.03 5.00 2.34
CA LEU A 61 -0.46 5.03 3.68
C LEU A 61 0.69 4.03 3.86
N ARG A 62 1.94 4.53 3.80
CA ARG A 62 3.16 3.70 3.93
C ARG A 62 3.67 3.62 5.36
N CYS A 63 4.13 2.43 5.76
CA CYS A 63 4.81 2.19 7.02
C CYS A 63 6.09 3.04 7.12
N ARG A 64 6.30 3.70 8.27
CA ARG A 64 7.43 4.60 8.51
C ARG A 64 8.78 3.88 8.57
N ASN A 65 8.78 2.61 8.95
CA ASN A 65 9.98 1.79 9.09
C ASN A 65 10.38 1.09 7.77
N CYS A 66 9.63 0.08 7.32
CA CYS A 66 10.02 -0.72 6.15
C CYS A 66 9.33 -0.36 4.82
N ARG A 67 8.37 0.58 4.80
CA ARG A 67 7.67 1.13 3.62
C ARG A 67 6.53 0.33 2.91
N PRO A 68 6.06 -0.88 3.33
CA PRO A 68 4.79 -1.43 2.83
C PRO A 68 3.61 -0.49 3.05
N VAL A 69 2.61 -0.59 2.19
CA VAL A 69 1.33 0.11 2.34
C VAL A 69 0.47 -0.58 3.41
N LEU A 70 -0.45 0.18 4.00
CA LEU A 70 -1.61 -0.34 4.74
C LEU A 70 -2.39 -1.35 3.87
N LYS A 71 -3.01 -2.32 4.52
CA LYS A 71 -3.76 -3.43 3.90
C LYS A 71 -4.60 -4.17 4.95
N PRO A 72 -5.57 -5.04 4.58
CA PRO A 72 -6.54 -5.62 5.52
C PRO A 72 -5.93 -6.48 6.64
N PHE A 73 -4.70 -6.95 6.46
CA PHE A 73 -3.95 -7.71 7.47
C PHE A 73 -3.27 -6.85 8.55
N SER A 74 -3.48 -5.54 8.55
CA SER A 74 -2.87 -4.61 9.51
C SER A 74 -3.77 -4.46 10.73
N VAL A 75 -3.22 -4.62 11.95
CA VAL A 75 -4.01 -4.41 13.18
C VAL A 75 -4.19 -2.91 13.40
N VAL A 76 -5.43 -2.46 13.54
CA VAL A 76 -5.81 -1.04 13.70
C VAL A 76 -6.35 -0.79 15.10
N ASP A 77 -5.88 0.30 15.70
CA ASP A 77 -6.39 0.88 16.94
C ASP A 77 -7.13 2.17 16.61
N PHE A 78 -8.45 2.15 16.81
CA PHE A 78 -9.36 3.24 16.47
C PHE A 78 -9.39 4.36 17.53
N GLU A 79 -8.85 4.13 18.73
CA GLU A 79 -8.81 5.10 19.82
C GLU A 79 -7.49 5.88 19.78
N ALA A 80 -6.35 5.17 19.79
CA ALA A 80 -5.03 5.79 19.67
C ALA A 80 -4.67 6.24 18.25
N LYS A 81 -5.52 5.95 17.25
CA LYS A 81 -5.34 6.25 15.82
C LYS A 81 -3.97 5.76 15.30
N ILE A 82 -3.66 4.50 15.56
CA ILE A 82 -2.46 3.81 15.06
C ILE A 82 -2.78 2.54 14.28
N TRP A 83 -1.86 2.12 13.42
CA TRP A 83 -1.86 0.80 12.80
C TRP A 83 -0.51 0.09 12.93
N ILE A 84 -0.56 -1.21 13.17
CA ILE A 84 0.61 -2.09 13.30
C ILE A 84 0.91 -2.70 11.95
N CYS A 85 2.12 -2.48 11.43
CA CYS A 85 2.51 -3.01 10.13
C CYS A 85 2.72 -4.54 10.18
N PRO A 86 2.00 -5.35 9.38
CA PRO A 86 2.09 -6.82 9.44
C PRO A 86 3.40 -7.42 8.89
N ILE A 87 4.37 -6.58 8.51
CA ILE A 87 5.69 -7.00 7.99
C ILE A 87 6.82 -6.77 9.00
N CYS A 88 6.72 -5.74 9.86
CA CYS A 88 7.78 -5.42 10.84
C CYS A 88 7.26 -5.07 12.24
N PHE A 89 5.95 -5.19 12.47
CA PHE A 89 5.25 -4.89 13.73
C PHE A 89 5.44 -3.46 14.29
N HIS A 90 6.03 -2.55 13.50
CA HIS A 90 6.14 -1.13 13.84
C HIS A 90 4.76 -0.48 13.90
N ARG A 91 4.54 0.37 14.92
CA ARG A 91 3.32 1.16 15.12
C ARG A 91 3.41 2.46 14.31
N ASN A 92 2.38 2.76 13.53
CA ASN A 92 2.33 3.94 12.66
C ASN A 92 1.09 4.77 13.02
N HIS A 93 1.26 6.06 13.32
CA HIS A 93 0.12 6.97 13.48
C HIS A 93 -0.47 7.33 12.12
N PHE A 94 -1.81 7.32 12.02
CA PHE A 94 -2.52 7.86 10.86
C PHE A 94 -2.25 9.36 10.68
N PRO A 95 -2.15 9.88 9.44
CA PRO A 95 -2.18 11.32 9.17
C PRO A 95 -3.47 11.97 9.69
N PRO A 96 -3.49 13.25 10.08
CA PRO A 96 -4.65 13.88 10.72
C PRO A 96 -5.98 13.74 9.95
N HIS A 97 -5.95 13.85 8.63
CA HIS A 97 -7.12 13.72 7.77
C HIS A 97 -7.65 12.27 7.66
N HIS A 98 -6.78 11.25 7.78
CA HIS A 98 -7.20 9.85 7.92
C HIS A 98 -7.66 9.53 9.34
N ALA A 99 -6.99 10.11 10.36
CA ALA A 99 -7.33 9.90 11.77
C ALA A 99 -8.73 10.44 12.13
N ALA A 100 -9.21 11.46 11.42
CA ALA A 100 -10.54 12.04 11.60
C ALA A 100 -11.68 11.16 11.02
N SER A 101 -11.42 10.39 9.97
CA SER A 101 -12.43 9.55 9.29
C SER A 101 -12.44 8.09 9.74
N ILE A 102 -11.32 7.55 10.22
CA ILE A 102 -11.21 6.14 10.59
C ILE A 102 -11.98 5.80 11.89
N SER A 103 -13.00 4.95 11.78
CA SER A 103 -13.80 4.42 12.90
C SER A 103 -14.18 2.95 12.65
N PRO A 104 -14.67 2.21 13.66
CA PRO A 104 -15.16 0.84 13.45
C PRO A 104 -16.31 0.76 12.44
N ASP A 105 -17.21 1.76 12.44
CA ASP A 105 -18.36 1.86 11.53
C ASP A 105 -18.00 2.48 10.16
N THR A 106 -16.79 3.02 10.02
CA THR A 106 -16.31 3.72 8.82
C THR A 106 -14.84 3.36 8.58
N LEU A 107 -14.64 2.13 8.10
CA LEU A 107 -13.34 1.62 7.68
C LEU A 107 -12.90 2.27 6.37
N SER A 108 -11.62 2.64 6.28
CA SER A 108 -10.98 2.96 5.00
C SER A 108 -11.04 1.74 4.06
N PRO A 109 -11.22 1.92 2.74
CA PRO A 109 -11.34 0.78 1.80
C PRO A 109 -10.20 -0.24 1.89
N GLU A 110 -8.97 0.22 2.15
CA GLU A 110 -7.75 -0.58 2.37
C GLU A 110 -7.83 -1.60 3.51
N LEU A 111 -8.87 -1.56 4.34
CA LEU A 111 -9.04 -2.41 5.52
C LEU A 111 -10.15 -3.45 5.35
N PHE A 112 -10.99 -3.38 4.31
CA PHE A 112 -11.98 -4.42 4.05
C PHE A 112 -11.31 -5.70 3.56
N SER A 113 -11.68 -6.85 4.13
CA SER A 113 -11.05 -8.14 3.82
C SER A 113 -11.19 -8.57 2.35
N GLN A 114 -12.22 -8.11 1.64
CA GLN A 114 -12.37 -8.32 0.19
C GLN A 114 -11.43 -7.46 -0.68
N TYR A 115 -10.83 -6.39 -0.15
CA TYR A 115 -9.97 -5.46 -0.90
C TYR A 115 -8.49 -5.68 -0.59
N THR A 116 -8.02 -6.90 -0.84
CA THR A 116 -6.59 -7.26 -0.74
C THR A 116 -5.72 -6.64 -1.84
N THR A 117 -6.34 -6.20 -2.94
CA THR A 117 -5.74 -5.45 -4.04
C THR A 117 -6.60 -4.22 -4.30
N VAL A 118 -5.97 -3.05 -4.36
CA VAL A 118 -6.60 -1.74 -4.63
C VAL A 118 -5.63 -0.88 -5.44
N GLU A 119 -6.17 0.09 -6.17
CA GLU A 119 -5.38 1.07 -6.92
C GLU A 119 -5.42 2.43 -6.21
N TYR A 120 -4.33 3.20 -6.27
CA TYR A 120 -4.25 4.53 -5.65
C TYR A 120 -4.01 5.56 -6.73
N GLN A 121 -4.80 6.62 -6.74
CA GLN A 121 -4.49 7.82 -7.51
C GLN A 121 -3.33 8.55 -6.81
N GLN A 122 -2.23 8.76 -7.55
CA GLN A 122 -1.06 9.46 -7.02
C GLN A 122 -1.26 10.97 -7.10
N ASP A 123 -0.91 11.69 -6.03
CA ASP A 123 -1.06 13.16 -5.91
C ASP A 123 0.05 13.92 -6.68
N ASP A 124 0.36 13.49 -7.91
CA ASP A 124 1.40 14.08 -8.75
C ASP A 124 0.94 15.41 -9.36
N ALA A 125 1.33 16.52 -8.73
CA ALA A 125 1.20 17.86 -9.30
C ALA A 125 2.09 18.09 -10.55
N SER A 126 3.03 17.18 -10.81
CA SER A 126 3.80 17.13 -12.06
C SER A 126 3.08 16.28 -13.11
N SER A 127 2.86 16.83 -14.30
CA SER A 127 2.39 16.05 -15.45
C SER A 127 3.29 14.82 -15.69
N PRO A 128 2.73 13.63 -15.96
CA PRO A 128 3.54 12.45 -16.27
C PRO A 128 4.43 12.71 -17.49
N PRO A 129 5.61 12.07 -17.56
CA PRO A 129 6.51 12.24 -18.72
C PRO A 129 5.80 11.79 -20.00
N PRO A 130 6.03 12.48 -21.14
CA PRO A 130 5.32 12.20 -22.39
C PRO A 130 5.61 10.79 -22.89
N LEU A 131 4.56 10.10 -23.33
CA LEU A 131 4.64 8.77 -23.92
C LEU A 131 5.61 8.78 -25.11
N THR A 132 6.68 7.99 -25.00
CA THR A 132 7.76 7.95 -25.98
C THR A 132 7.78 6.58 -26.66
N CYS A 133 7.38 6.53 -27.94
CA CYS A 133 7.36 5.31 -28.74
C CYS A 133 8.55 5.31 -29.71
N LEU A 134 9.46 4.34 -29.56
CA LEU A 134 10.56 4.12 -30.50
C LEU A 134 10.19 2.99 -31.47
N PHE A 135 10.07 3.32 -32.75
CA PHE A 135 9.89 2.32 -33.81
C PHE A 135 11.25 1.91 -34.38
N VAL A 136 11.68 0.67 -34.07
CA VAL A 136 12.81 0.02 -34.73
C VAL A 136 12.27 -0.82 -35.87
N VAL A 137 12.69 -0.52 -37.10
CA VAL A 137 12.16 -1.12 -38.33
C VAL A 137 13.28 -1.89 -39.01
N ASP A 138 13.07 -3.19 -39.26
CA ASP A 138 13.92 -3.95 -40.17
C ASP A 138 13.54 -3.62 -41.61
N THR A 139 14.57 -3.44 -42.46
CA THR A 139 14.44 -3.17 -43.89
C THR A 139 14.87 -4.36 -44.75
N CYS A 140 15.24 -5.49 -44.14
CA CYS A 140 15.65 -6.72 -44.82
C CYS A 140 14.46 -7.58 -45.32
N LEU A 141 13.37 -6.92 -45.71
CA LEU A 141 12.08 -7.51 -46.08
C LEU A 141 11.79 -7.32 -47.58
N LEU A 142 10.82 -8.05 -48.11
CA LEU A 142 10.35 -7.87 -49.49
C LEU A 142 9.55 -6.56 -49.63
N GLU A 143 9.55 -5.97 -50.82
CA GLU A 143 8.91 -4.66 -51.07
C GLU A 143 7.41 -4.64 -50.73
N GLU A 144 6.71 -5.75 -50.96
CA GLU A 144 5.30 -5.93 -50.60
C GLU A 144 5.10 -5.91 -49.07
N GLU A 145 5.97 -6.60 -48.32
CA GLU A 145 5.97 -6.62 -46.85
C GLU A 145 6.26 -5.24 -46.27
N ILE A 146 7.19 -4.48 -46.88
CA ILE A 146 7.48 -3.09 -46.52
C ILE A 146 6.26 -2.19 -46.79
N GLY A 147 5.51 -2.45 -47.86
CA GLY A 147 4.24 -1.77 -48.15
C GLY A 147 3.17 -1.98 -47.07
N PHE A 148 3.00 -3.22 -46.61
CA PHE A 148 2.12 -3.54 -45.48
C PHE A 148 2.63 -2.93 -44.17
N LEU A 149 3.92 -3.04 -43.87
CA LEU A 149 4.53 -2.49 -42.66
C LEU A 149 4.40 -0.96 -42.58
N ARG A 150 4.64 -0.25 -43.68
CA ARG A 150 4.40 1.20 -43.77
C ARG A 150 2.94 1.55 -43.47
N SER A 151 2.00 0.75 -43.95
CA SER A 151 0.56 0.95 -43.73
C SER A 151 0.18 0.72 -42.26
N ALA A 152 0.71 -0.34 -41.64
CA ALA A 152 0.50 -0.65 -40.22
C ALA A 152 1.12 0.41 -39.29
N LEU A 153 2.36 0.85 -39.56
CA LEU A 153 3.01 1.94 -38.82
C LEU A 153 2.23 3.26 -38.95
N SER A 154 1.72 3.57 -40.15
CA SER A 154 0.88 4.75 -40.36
C SER A 154 -0.41 4.68 -39.53
N GLN A 155 -1.05 3.51 -39.41
CA GLN A 155 -2.21 3.33 -38.53
C GLN A 155 -1.82 3.46 -37.05
N ALA A 156 -0.74 2.82 -36.62
CA ALA A 156 -0.26 2.87 -35.23
C ALA A 156 0.05 4.31 -34.77
N MET A 157 0.64 5.15 -35.64
CA MET A 157 0.89 6.56 -35.35
C MET A 157 -0.39 7.36 -35.02
N HIS A 158 -1.55 7.02 -35.59
CA HIS A 158 -2.82 7.67 -35.27
C HIS A 158 -3.45 7.16 -33.95
N LEU A 159 -2.93 6.07 -33.38
CA LEU A 159 -3.37 5.52 -32.09
C LEU A 159 -2.51 6.01 -30.91
N ILE A 160 -1.35 6.63 -31.17
CA ILE A 160 -0.53 7.26 -30.12
C ILE A 160 -1.29 8.49 -29.61
N PRO A 161 -1.54 8.62 -28.28
CA PRO A 161 -2.14 9.82 -27.73
C PRO A 161 -1.33 11.06 -28.09
N ALA A 162 -2.00 12.07 -28.64
CA ALA A 162 -1.36 13.35 -28.94
C ALA A 162 -0.71 13.92 -27.66
N PRO A 163 0.52 14.49 -27.73
CA PRO A 163 1.17 15.04 -26.55
C PRO A 163 0.27 16.10 -25.94
N SER A 164 -0.01 15.95 -24.64
CA SER A 164 -0.91 16.84 -23.89
C SER A 164 -0.27 18.21 -23.68
N THR A 165 -0.21 18.99 -24.76
CA THR A 165 0.14 20.40 -24.71
C THR A 165 -0.78 21.08 -23.70
N MET A 166 -0.19 21.59 -22.61
CA MET A 166 -0.94 22.36 -21.61
C MET A 166 -1.72 23.45 -22.33
N SER A 167 -2.96 23.66 -21.91
CA SER A 167 -3.86 24.64 -22.50
C SER A 167 -3.17 25.99 -22.62
N GLN A 168 -2.77 26.36 -23.85
CA GLN A 168 -2.49 27.74 -24.22
C GLN A 168 -3.83 28.46 -24.24
N ASN A 169 -4.30 28.80 -23.04
CA ASN A 169 -5.44 29.66 -22.83
C ASN A 169 -5.07 31.01 -23.48
N PRO A 170 -5.66 31.39 -24.63
CA PRO A 170 -5.20 32.57 -25.35
C PRO A 170 -5.46 33.80 -24.48
N PRO A 171 -4.50 34.74 -24.34
CA PRO A 171 -4.71 35.94 -23.56
C PRO A 171 -5.92 36.69 -24.13
N SER A 172 -6.96 36.85 -23.32
CA SER A 172 -8.21 37.49 -23.76
C SER A 172 -7.90 38.90 -24.26
N PRO A 173 -8.42 39.30 -25.44
CA PRO A 173 -8.09 40.60 -26.01
C PRO A 173 -8.56 41.71 -25.08
N LEU A 174 -7.64 42.62 -24.75
CA LEU A 174 -7.95 43.83 -23.99
C LEU A 174 -8.97 44.66 -24.78
N THR A 175 -10.18 44.80 -24.24
CA THR A 175 -11.24 45.60 -24.85
C THR A 175 -10.89 47.09 -24.76
N SER A 176 -10.37 47.65 -25.85
CA SER A 176 -9.95 49.05 -25.94
C SER A 176 -11.13 49.96 -26.27
N GLY A 177 -11.71 50.60 -25.25
CA GLY A 177 -12.76 51.62 -25.38
C GLY A 177 -14.16 51.05 -25.70
N SER A 178 -15.19 51.88 -25.81
CA SER A 178 -15.32 53.29 -25.41
C SER A 178 -16.77 53.76 -25.56
N GLU A 179 -17.40 54.23 -24.49
CA GLU A 179 -18.38 55.34 -24.39
C GLU A 179 -18.79 55.52 -22.91
#